data_AF-A0A939A948-F1
#
_entry.id   AF-A0A939A948-F1
#
_cell.length_a   1.000
_cell.length_b   1.000
_cell.length_c   1.000
_cell.angle_alpha   90.00
_cell.angle_beta   90.00
_cell.angle_gamma   90.00
#
_symmetry.space_group_name_H-M   'P 1'
#
loop_
_entity.id
_entity.type
_entity.pdbx_description
1 polymer ?
#
loop_
_entity_poly.entity_id
_entity_poly.type
_entity_poly.pdbx_seq_one_letter_code
_entity_poly.pdbx_strand_id
1 'polypeptide(L)'
;MYSVCQVCTHRTPLHADVLIGDPVEESSLVDLHPDVKALEGKSPEERWDFFQKEISRCIRCYACREACPMCYCTECFVDSSRPRWIEKSLSPSDLAFYHIVRAYHQTGRCTGCGACERACPMDIRLTHLTQKLNQEVKDLYGFETGIQPETLPPLSTFNPEDEQEFIK
;
A
#
# COMPACT_ATOMS: atom_id res chain seq x y z
N MET A 1 -1.98 -21.35 -1.20
CA MET A 1 -1.58 -20.15 -1.97
C MET A 1 -1.98 -18.92 -1.17
N TYR A 2 -1.13 -17.90 -1.07
CA TYR A 2 -1.44 -16.69 -0.28
C TYR A 2 -2.59 -15.90 -0.93
N SER A 3 -3.42 -15.22 -0.12
CA SER A 3 -4.58 -14.44 -0.60
C SER A 3 -4.21 -13.42 -1.67
N VAL A 4 -3.07 -12.74 -1.51
CA VAL A 4 -2.54 -11.79 -2.51
C VAL A 4 -2.22 -12.43 -3.87
N CYS A 5 -1.82 -13.71 -3.90
CA CYS A 5 -1.57 -14.42 -5.14
C CYS A 5 -2.88 -14.83 -5.83
N GLN A 6 -3.95 -15.05 -5.05
CA GLN A 6 -5.27 -15.40 -5.60
C GLN A 6 -5.92 -14.23 -6.33
N VAL A 7 -5.62 -13.00 -5.90
CA VAL A 7 -6.15 -11.77 -6.50
C VAL A 7 -5.23 -11.12 -7.53
N CYS A 8 -4.10 -11.75 -7.89
CA CYS A 8 -3.18 -11.20 -8.88
C CYS A 8 -3.78 -11.32 -10.30
N THR A 9 -3.90 -10.18 -11.00
CA THR A 9 -4.30 -10.10 -12.41
C THR A 9 -3.16 -10.41 -13.38
N HIS A 10 -1.93 -10.03 -13.01
CA HIS A 10 -0.71 -10.24 -13.82
C HIS A 10 -0.03 -11.55 -13.46
N ARG A 11 -0.59 -12.67 -13.94
CA ARG A 11 -0.07 -14.02 -13.65
C ARG A 11 1.10 -14.43 -14.54
N THR A 12 1.18 -13.84 -15.72
CA THR A 12 2.36 -13.90 -16.59
C THR A 12 3.17 -12.63 -16.36
N PRO A 13 4.51 -12.71 -16.18
CA PRO A 13 5.34 -11.52 -16.08
C PRO A 13 5.19 -10.65 -17.33
N LEU A 14 4.86 -9.37 -17.15
CA LEU A 14 4.77 -8.40 -18.25
C LEU A 14 6.13 -8.11 -18.89
N HIS A 15 7.18 -8.16 -18.07
CA HIS A 15 8.56 -7.92 -18.49
C HIS A 15 9.42 -9.10 -18.03
N ALA A 16 10.07 -9.79 -18.97
CA ALA A 16 11.00 -10.87 -18.69
C ALA A 16 12.01 -11.04 -19.84
N ASP A 17 13.28 -11.21 -19.52
CA ASP A 17 14.31 -11.60 -20.52
C ASP A 17 14.14 -13.06 -20.95
N VAL A 18 13.73 -13.91 -20.01
CA VAL A 18 13.49 -15.34 -20.21
C VAL A 18 12.23 -15.74 -19.45
N LEU A 19 11.23 -16.24 -20.17
CA LEU A 19 10.04 -16.87 -19.60
C LEU A 19 10.25 -18.39 -19.58
N ILE A 20 10.10 -19.00 -18.40
CA ILE A 20 10.14 -20.46 -18.25
C ILE A 20 8.70 -20.96 -18.14
N GLY A 21 8.27 -21.77 -19.13
CA GLY A 21 6.89 -22.24 -19.26
C GLY A 21 6.06 -21.35 -20.19
N ASP A 22 4.82 -21.77 -20.42
CA ASP A 22 3.89 -21.05 -21.29
C ASP A 22 3.19 -19.91 -20.52
N PRO A 23 2.89 -18.78 -21.18
CA PRO A 23 2.01 -17.75 -20.65
C PRO A 23 0.68 -18.36 -20.19
N VAL A 24 0.21 -17.94 -19.02
CA VAL A 24 -1.12 -18.32 -18.52
C VAL A 24 -2.11 -17.21 -18.85
N GLU A 25 -3.37 -17.61 -19.03
CA GLU A 25 -4.46 -16.66 -19.18
C GLU A 25 -4.53 -15.75 -17.95
N GLU A 26 -4.50 -14.44 -18.19
CA GLU A 26 -4.64 -13.46 -17.13
C GLU A 26 -6.01 -13.61 -16.46
N SER A 27 -6.03 -13.42 -15.15
CA SER A 27 -7.28 -13.55 -14.43
C SER A 27 -8.13 -12.30 -14.67
N SER A 28 -9.31 -12.48 -15.26
CA SER A 28 -10.32 -11.42 -15.37
C SER A 28 -11.02 -11.13 -14.04
N LEU A 29 -10.26 -11.06 -12.93
CA LEU A 29 -10.84 -10.84 -11.60
C LEU A 29 -11.63 -9.53 -11.61
N VAL A 30 -12.93 -9.67 -11.37
CA VAL A 30 -13.89 -8.56 -11.39
C VAL A 30 -13.71 -7.64 -10.18
N ASP A 31 -13.08 -8.14 -9.10
CA ASP A 31 -12.83 -7.38 -7.87
C ASP A 31 -11.47 -7.77 -7.25
N LEU A 32 -10.51 -6.86 -7.33
CA LEU A 32 -9.14 -7.03 -6.84
C LEU A 32 -9.05 -6.92 -5.30
N HIS A 33 -9.96 -6.17 -4.68
CA HIS A 33 -9.91 -5.78 -3.28
C HIS A 33 -11.31 -5.79 -2.64
N PRO A 34 -11.98 -6.97 -2.58
CA PRO A 34 -13.33 -7.07 -2.01
C PRO A 34 -13.37 -6.66 -0.53
N ASP A 35 -12.26 -6.81 0.18
CA ASP A 35 -12.07 -6.42 1.58
C ASP A 35 -11.99 -4.90 1.76
N VAL A 36 -11.36 -4.19 0.83
CA VAL A 36 -11.39 -2.71 0.76
C VAL A 36 -12.80 -2.22 0.46
N LYS A 37 -13.48 -2.77 -0.54
CA LYS A 37 -14.84 -2.39 -0.91
C LYS A 37 -15.84 -2.61 0.23
N ALA A 38 -15.71 -3.71 0.97
CA ALA A 38 -16.51 -3.96 2.16
C ALA A 38 -16.28 -2.92 3.26
N LEU A 39 -15.04 -2.45 3.44
CA LEU A 39 -14.69 -1.39 4.39
C LEU A 39 -15.22 -0.02 3.93
N GLU A 40 -15.19 0.27 2.64
CA GLU A 40 -15.80 1.47 2.05
C GLU A 40 -17.33 1.47 2.16
N GLY A 41 -17.98 0.32 2.23
CA GLY A 41 -19.42 0.25 2.50
C GLY A 41 -19.83 0.69 3.91
N LYS A 42 -18.87 0.79 4.85
CA LYS A 42 -19.12 1.11 6.26
C LYS A 42 -19.17 2.61 6.53
N SER A 43 -19.79 2.99 7.64
CA SER A 43 -19.79 4.38 8.13
C SER A 43 -18.37 4.83 8.54
N PRO A 44 -18.10 6.15 8.58
CA PRO A 44 -16.80 6.67 9.02
C PRO A 44 -16.37 6.19 10.41
N GLU A 45 -17.31 6.07 11.35
CA GLU A 45 -17.05 5.59 12.71
C GLU A 45 -16.64 4.11 12.71
N GLU A 46 -17.36 3.26 11.97
CA GLU A 46 -17.00 1.85 11.83
C GLU A 46 -15.63 1.64 11.16
N ARG A 47 -15.30 2.48 10.15
CA ARG A 47 -13.97 2.44 9.50
C ARG A 47 -12.88 2.86 10.47
N TRP A 48 -13.13 3.93 11.24
CA TRP A 48 -12.21 4.41 12.26
C TRP A 48 -11.93 3.33 13.32
N ASP A 49 -12.98 2.71 13.85
CA ASP A 49 -12.87 1.63 14.84
C ASP A 49 -12.11 0.42 14.29
N PHE A 50 -12.36 0.06 13.03
CA PHE A 50 -11.62 -1.00 12.35
C PHE A 50 -10.11 -0.71 12.34
N PHE A 51 -9.70 0.48 11.88
CA PHE A 51 -8.28 0.84 11.83
C PHE A 51 -7.67 0.95 13.23
N GLN A 52 -8.35 1.57 14.18
CA GLN A 52 -7.91 1.68 15.57
C GLN A 52 -7.67 0.30 16.19
N LYS A 53 -8.58 -0.65 15.96
CA LYS A 53 -8.43 -2.03 16.42
C LYS A 53 -7.23 -2.73 15.79
N GLU A 54 -7.04 -2.60 14.47
CA GLU A 54 -5.90 -3.18 13.77
C GLU A 54 -4.57 -2.62 14.30
N ILE A 55 -4.42 -1.29 14.36
CA ILE A 55 -3.15 -0.65 14.73
C ILE A 55 -2.83 -0.78 16.22
N SER A 56 -3.83 -0.91 17.10
CA SER A 56 -3.61 -1.04 18.55
C SER A 56 -2.79 -2.28 18.94
N ARG A 57 -2.77 -3.30 18.06
CA ARG A 57 -1.99 -4.53 18.24
C ARG A 57 -0.51 -4.35 17.86
N CYS A 58 -0.15 -3.23 17.23
CA CYS A 58 1.19 -3.00 16.71
C CYS A 58 2.21 -2.80 17.84
N ILE A 59 3.21 -3.68 17.87
CA ILE A 59 4.34 -3.60 18.82
C ILE A 59 5.54 -2.81 18.27
N ARG A 60 5.41 -2.17 17.10
CA ARG A 60 6.46 -1.41 16.41
C ARG A 60 7.79 -2.17 16.27
N CYS A 61 7.73 -3.46 15.96
CA CYS A 61 8.91 -4.27 15.66
C CYS A 61 9.53 -3.96 14.28
N TYR A 62 8.84 -3.20 13.43
CA TYR A 62 9.23 -2.81 12.08
C TYR A 62 9.50 -3.95 11.09
N ALA A 63 9.17 -5.21 11.42
CA ALA A 63 9.30 -6.34 10.50
C ALA A 63 8.59 -6.08 9.15
N CYS A 64 7.44 -5.40 9.19
CA CYS A 64 6.69 -5.03 8.00
C CYS A 64 7.35 -3.93 7.13
N ARG A 65 8.26 -3.14 7.70
CA ARG A 65 9.12 -2.20 6.97
C ARG A 65 10.25 -2.98 6.31
N GLU A 66 10.97 -3.79 7.08
CA GLU A 66 12.14 -4.55 6.60
C GLU A 66 11.77 -5.57 5.51
N ALA A 67 10.59 -6.18 5.59
CA ALA A 67 10.13 -7.13 4.59
C ALA A 67 9.59 -6.47 3.31
N CYS A 68 9.38 -5.16 3.29
CA CYS A 68 8.75 -4.49 2.16
C CYS A 68 9.78 -4.08 1.10
N PRO A 69 9.68 -4.58 -0.15
CA PRO A 69 10.63 -4.22 -1.21
C PRO A 69 10.54 -2.74 -1.61
N MET A 70 9.44 -2.07 -1.27
CA MET A 70 9.22 -0.66 -1.57
C MET A 70 9.65 0.29 -0.46
N CYS A 71 10.12 -0.24 0.68
CA CYS A 71 10.69 0.55 1.77
C CYS A 71 12.21 0.68 1.63
N TYR A 72 12.68 1.26 0.53
CA TYR A 72 14.11 1.38 0.19
C TYR A 72 14.70 2.79 0.39
N CYS A 73 13.96 3.71 1.02
CA CYS A 73 14.41 5.08 1.23
C CYS A 73 15.73 5.11 2.02
N THR A 74 16.71 5.90 1.56
CA THR A 74 17.98 6.11 2.26
C THR A 74 17.77 6.69 3.66
N GLU A 75 16.80 7.60 3.79
CA GLU A 75 16.40 8.20 5.06
C GLU A 75 14.92 7.91 5.32
N CYS A 76 14.61 7.36 6.49
CA CYS A 76 13.26 7.02 6.91
C CYS A 76 12.81 7.91 8.07
N PHE A 77 11.58 8.44 8.01
CA PHE A 77 10.98 9.25 9.08
C PHE A 77 10.97 8.54 10.45
N VAL A 78 10.97 7.21 10.45
CA VAL A 78 11.04 6.37 11.66
C VAL A 78 12.40 6.49 12.35
N ASP A 79 13.46 6.71 11.59
CA ASP A 79 14.85 6.75 12.07
C ASP A 79 15.40 8.17 12.19
N SER A 80 14.74 9.16 11.58
CA SER A 80 15.09 10.58 11.68
C SER A 80 15.03 11.09 13.13
N SER A 81 16.16 11.58 13.62
CA SER A 81 16.27 12.22 14.93
C SER A 81 16.23 13.76 14.86
N ARG A 82 16.50 14.34 13.68
CA ARG A 82 16.51 15.79 13.43
C ARG A 82 16.01 16.12 12.00
N PRO A 83 14.79 16.66 11.83
CA PRO A 83 13.76 16.77 12.86
C PRO A 83 13.29 15.37 13.31
N ARG A 84 12.80 15.28 14.55
CA ARG A 84 12.16 14.06 15.05
C ARG A 84 10.70 14.08 14.62
N TRP A 85 10.37 13.29 13.59
CA TRP A 85 9.02 13.24 13.04
C TRP A 85 8.03 12.47 13.90
N ILE A 86 8.49 11.43 14.60
CA ILE A 86 7.66 10.53 15.40
C ILE A 86 8.44 10.07 16.63
N GLU A 87 7.79 10.00 17.79
CA GLU A 87 8.37 9.35 18.96
C GLU A 87 8.31 7.83 18.79
N LYS A 88 9.30 7.09 19.27
CA LYS A 88 9.34 5.62 19.17
C LYS A 88 8.46 4.93 20.23
N SER A 89 7.34 5.55 20.59
CA SER A 89 6.42 5.07 21.62
C SER A 89 5.30 4.20 21.04
N LEU A 90 4.55 3.54 21.92
CA LEU A 90 3.33 2.78 21.60
C LEU A 90 2.06 3.57 21.90
N SER A 91 2.14 4.90 22.04
CA SER A 91 0.95 5.74 22.20
C SER A 91 0.02 5.60 20.99
N PRO A 92 -1.31 5.67 21.16
CA PRO A 92 -2.24 5.55 20.04
C PRO A 92 -1.94 6.51 18.89
N SER A 93 -1.54 7.75 19.21
CA SER A 93 -1.18 8.76 18.21
C SER A 93 0.07 8.40 17.42
N ASP A 94 1.11 7.87 18.08
CA ASP A 94 2.35 7.45 17.40
C ASP A 94 2.11 6.22 16.51
N LEU A 95 1.29 5.27 16.97
CA LEU A 95 0.89 4.12 16.16
C LEU A 95 0.12 4.56 14.92
N ALA A 96 -0.91 5.41 15.09
CA ALA A 96 -1.67 5.95 13.98
C ALA A 96 -0.78 6.68 12.97
N PHE A 97 0.13 7.54 13.45
CA PHE A 97 1.05 8.28 12.59
C PHE A 97 1.96 7.34 11.78
N TYR A 98 2.55 6.31 12.41
CA TYR A 98 3.37 5.33 11.70
C TYR A 98 2.60 4.65 10.56
N HIS A 99 1.38 4.16 10.84
CA HIS A 99 0.59 3.43 9.86
C HIS A 99 0.09 4.34 8.72
N ILE A 100 -0.35 5.57 9.02
CA ILE A 100 -0.79 6.55 8.02
C ILE A 100 0.37 6.97 7.11
N VAL A 101 1.49 7.41 7.69
CA VAL A 101 2.63 7.90 6.90
C VAL A 101 3.26 6.78 6.09
N ARG A 102 3.37 5.57 6.64
CA ARG A 102 3.84 4.41 5.87
C ARG A 102 2.92 4.12 4.68
N ALA A 103 1.60 4.14 4.88
CA ALA A 103 0.66 3.92 3.78
C ALA A 103 0.81 5.00 2.69
N TYR A 104 0.93 6.26 3.10
CA TYR A 104 1.09 7.40 2.19
C TYR A 104 2.40 7.34 1.37
N HIS A 105 3.52 6.99 2.01
CA HIS A 105 4.80 6.78 1.30
C HIS A 105 4.76 5.63 0.28
N GLN A 106 3.79 4.72 0.42
CA GLN A 106 3.61 3.58 -0.47
C GLN A 106 2.53 3.79 -1.54
N THR A 107 1.79 4.89 -1.49
CA THR A 107 0.77 5.24 -2.48
C THR A 107 1.38 5.34 -3.88
N GLY A 108 0.87 4.56 -4.83
CA GLY A 108 1.42 4.48 -6.19
C GLY A 108 2.77 3.77 -6.29
N ARG A 109 3.21 3.07 -5.23
CA ARG A 109 4.46 2.30 -5.18
C ARG A 109 4.27 0.88 -4.69
N CYS A 110 3.24 0.61 -3.89
CA CYS A 110 2.97 -0.74 -3.40
C CYS A 110 2.45 -1.65 -4.53
N THR A 111 3.11 -2.79 -4.74
CA THR A 111 2.71 -3.80 -5.74
C THR A 111 1.71 -4.83 -5.21
N GLY A 112 1.24 -4.68 -3.96
CA GLY A 112 0.27 -5.61 -3.37
C GLY A 112 0.85 -6.98 -3.00
N CYS A 113 2.17 -7.17 -2.95
CA CYS A 113 2.81 -8.47 -2.72
C CYS A 113 2.57 -9.11 -1.34
N GLY A 114 2.02 -8.36 -0.36
CA GLY A 114 1.66 -8.84 0.98
C GLY A 114 2.84 -9.22 1.89
N ALA A 115 4.09 -8.92 1.51
CA ALA A 115 5.27 -9.29 2.31
C ALA A 115 5.25 -8.66 3.72
N CYS A 116 4.75 -7.43 3.83
CA CYS A 116 4.65 -6.71 5.09
C CYS A 116 3.69 -7.38 6.09
N GLU A 117 2.57 -7.91 5.62
CA GLU A 117 1.59 -8.60 6.48
C GLU A 117 2.09 -9.98 6.89
N ARG A 118 2.72 -10.72 5.96
CA ARG A 118 3.35 -12.02 6.29
C ARG A 118 4.46 -11.91 7.33
N ALA A 119 5.16 -10.77 7.35
CA ALA A 119 6.22 -10.52 8.31
C ALA A 119 5.70 -10.00 9.66
N CYS A 120 4.42 -9.62 9.76
CA CYS A 120 3.88 -9.04 10.98
C CYS A 120 3.58 -10.16 12.01
N PRO A 121 4.25 -10.18 13.17
CA PRO A 121 4.01 -11.21 14.20
C PRO A 121 2.66 -11.04 14.92
N MET A 122 1.93 -9.96 14.62
CA MET A 122 0.65 -9.60 15.26
C MET A 122 -0.53 -9.76 14.31
N ASP A 123 -0.31 -10.30 13.10
CA ASP A 123 -1.33 -10.50 12.06
C ASP A 123 -2.13 -9.22 11.77
N ILE A 124 -1.44 -8.09 11.67
CA ILE A 124 -2.04 -6.79 11.35
C ILE A 124 -2.25 -6.69 9.85
N ARG A 125 -3.45 -6.28 9.44
CA ARG A 125 -3.82 -6.11 8.03
C ARG A 125 -3.35 -4.75 7.50
N LEU A 126 -2.07 -4.67 7.19
CA LEU A 126 -1.38 -3.44 6.77
C LEU A 126 -1.79 -2.93 5.38
N THR A 127 -2.26 -3.80 4.48
CA THR A 127 -2.48 -3.41 3.09
C THR A 127 -3.79 -2.72 2.84
N HIS A 128 -4.77 -2.73 3.75
CA HIS A 128 -6.09 -2.13 3.52
C HIS A 128 -6.01 -0.66 3.09
N LEU A 129 -5.34 0.18 3.88
CA LEU A 129 -5.23 1.60 3.58
C LEU A 129 -4.40 1.82 2.31
N THR A 130 -3.28 1.10 2.15
CA THR A 130 -2.42 1.24 0.97
C THR A 130 -3.07 0.76 -0.32
N GLN A 131 -3.85 -0.33 -0.29
CA GLN A 131 -4.60 -0.82 -1.44
C GLN A 131 -5.71 0.15 -1.84
N LYS A 132 -6.41 0.75 -0.85
CA LYS A 132 -7.35 1.83 -1.14
C LYS A 132 -6.66 3.02 -1.81
N LEU A 133 -5.53 3.47 -1.27
CA LEU A 133 -4.77 4.58 -1.85
C LEU A 133 -4.24 4.26 -3.26
N ASN A 134 -3.82 3.02 -3.51
CA ASN A 134 -3.44 2.59 -4.85
C ASN A 134 -4.63 2.52 -5.82
N GLN A 135 -5.81 2.12 -5.34
CA GLN A 135 -7.03 2.14 -6.14
C GLN A 135 -7.39 3.58 -6.54
N GLU A 136 -7.32 4.54 -5.60
CA GLU A 136 -7.48 5.96 -5.90
C GLU A 136 -6.46 6.46 -6.95
N VAL A 137 -5.19 6.05 -6.83
CA VAL A 137 -4.17 6.39 -7.83
C VAL A 137 -4.52 5.85 -9.23
N LYS A 138 -5.06 4.63 -9.30
CA LYS A 138 -5.50 4.03 -10.56
C LYS A 138 -6.73 4.75 -11.13
N ASP A 139 -7.71 5.06 -10.29
CA ASP A 139 -8.98 5.67 -10.72
C ASP A 139 -8.79 7.13 -11.15
N LEU A 140 -7.98 7.90 -10.41
CA LEU A 140 -7.74 9.32 -10.69
C LEU A 140 -6.69 9.57 -11.77
N TYR A 141 -5.65 8.73 -11.86
CA TYR A 141 -4.49 8.98 -12.74
C TYR A 141 -4.27 7.90 -13.80
N GLY A 142 -5.07 6.83 -13.82
CA GLY A 142 -4.86 5.69 -14.70
C GLY A 142 -3.54 4.94 -14.44
N PHE A 143 -2.90 5.17 -13.30
CA PHE A 143 -1.58 4.65 -13.01
C PHE A 143 -1.65 3.33 -12.23
N GLU A 144 -0.94 2.32 -12.73
CA GLU A 144 -0.79 1.03 -12.05
C GLU A 144 0.68 0.76 -11.74
N THR A 145 0.95 0.43 -10.47
CA THR A 145 2.31 0.27 -9.96
C THR A 145 3.01 -0.94 -10.58
N GLY A 146 4.20 -0.73 -11.14
CA GLY A 146 5.07 -1.80 -11.61
C GLY A 146 4.73 -2.35 -12.99
N ILE A 147 3.83 -1.68 -13.74
CA ILE A 147 3.43 -2.08 -15.09
C ILE A 147 4.33 -1.47 -16.16
N GLN A 148 4.59 -0.15 -16.10
CA GLN A 148 5.43 0.56 -17.07
C GLN A 148 6.70 1.08 -16.36
N PRO A 149 7.89 0.54 -16.65
CA PRO A 149 9.12 0.90 -15.95
C PRO A 149 9.51 2.38 -16.07
N GLU A 150 9.20 3.01 -17.20
CA GLU A 150 9.59 4.38 -17.52
C GLU A 150 8.60 5.42 -16.99
N THR A 151 7.40 5.00 -16.60
CA THR A 151 6.37 5.91 -16.10
C THR A 151 6.57 6.16 -14.61
N LEU A 152 6.80 7.41 -14.25
CA LEU A 152 6.95 7.82 -12.85
C LEU A 152 5.58 7.84 -12.14
N PRO A 153 5.51 7.50 -10.83
CA PRO A 153 4.28 7.58 -10.06
C PRO A 153 3.70 9.01 -10.01
N PRO A 154 2.36 9.19 -10.03
CA PRO A 154 1.73 10.52 -10.09
C PRO A 154 2.15 11.47 -8.97
N LEU A 155 2.36 10.96 -7.74
CA LEU A 155 2.81 11.76 -6.59
C LEU A 155 4.29 12.16 -6.62
N SER A 156 5.03 11.81 -7.67
CA SER A 156 6.41 12.21 -7.91
C SER A 156 6.58 13.08 -9.15
N THR A 157 5.48 13.38 -9.83
CA THR A 157 5.44 14.19 -11.05
C THR A 157 4.46 15.34 -10.86
N PHE A 158 4.49 16.30 -11.80
CA PHE A 158 3.52 17.38 -11.85
C PHE A 158 2.97 17.45 -13.28
N ASN A 159 1.64 17.49 -13.40
CA ASN A 159 0.95 17.66 -14.67
C ASN A 159 -0.10 18.78 -14.53
N PRO A 160 0.00 19.87 -15.33
CA PRO A 160 -0.97 20.97 -15.30
C PRO A 160 -2.42 20.56 -15.61
N GLU A 161 -2.60 19.44 -16.31
CA GLU A 161 -3.91 18.92 -16.73
C GLU A 161 -4.53 17.96 -15.69
N ASP A 162 -3.88 17.70 -14.55
CA ASP A 162 -4.45 16.88 -13.48
C ASP A 162 -5.70 17.54 -12.88
N GLU A 163 -6.71 16.74 -12.54
CA GLU A 163 -8.00 17.22 -12.02
C GLU A 163 -7.83 18.08 -10.75
N GLN A 164 -8.34 19.32 -10.80
CA GLN A 164 -8.24 20.31 -9.71
C GLN A 164 -9.57 20.51 -8.97
N GLU A 165 -10.39 19.47 -8.81
CA GLU A 165 -11.77 19.60 -8.26
C GLU A 165 -11.84 20.31 -6.89
N PHE A 166 -10.73 20.33 -6.14
CA PHE A 166 -10.60 20.94 -4.83
C PHE A 166 -10.15 22.43 -4.82
N ILE A 167 -9.55 22.94 -5.91
CA ILE A 167 -9.21 24.37 -6.06
C ILE A 167 -10.30 25.01 -6.91
N LYS A 168 -11.26 25.67 -6.26
CA LYS A 168 -12.31 26.48 -6.90
C LYS A 168 -12.06 27.96 -6.72
#